data_AF-A0A0N5ATS2-F1
#
_entry.id   AF-A0A0N5ATS2-F1
#
_cell.length_a   1.000
_cell.length_b   1.000
_cell.length_c   1.000
_cell.angle_alpha   90.00
_cell.angle_beta   90.00
_cell.angle_gamma   90.00
#
_symmetry.space_group_name_H-M   'P 1'
#
loop_
_entity.id
_entity.type
_entity.pdbx_description
1 polymer ?
#
loop_
_entity_poly.entity_id
_entity_poly.type
_entity_poly.pdbx_seq_one_letter_code
_entity_poly.pdbx_strand_id
1 'polypeptide(L)'
;MPLGQNAHFNISPVLENRIRLVLQNYNSGNDDECCGAEAFCRTIIPIAQDGPQCGLVSALMAANTILMSKEDNVDRLLELAKKKGYTNYGEMFSGI
;
A
#
# COMPACT_ATOMS: atom_id res chain seq x y z
N MET A 1 22.17 -5.99 -2.15
CA MET A 1 21.65 -7.26 -1.62
C MET A 1 20.93 -7.96 -2.76
N PRO A 2 21.27 -9.22 -3.07
CA PRO A 2 20.68 -9.90 -4.23
C PRO A 2 19.19 -10.18 -3.95
N LEU A 3 18.35 -9.89 -4.95
CA LEU A 3 16.92 -10.19 -4.95
C LEU A 3 16.73 -11.70 -4.82
N GLY A 4 16.32 -12.13 -3.62
CA GLY A 4 15.97 -13.50 -3.33
C GLY A 4 14.75 -13.95 -4.14
N GLN A 5 14.96 -15.00 -4.94
CA GLN A 5 14.02 -16.06 -5.31
C GLN A 5 12.55 -15.67 -5.58
N ASN A 6 12.23 -15.73 -6.87
CA ASN A 6 10.91 -15.92 -7.51
C ASN A 6 9.80 -16.44 -6.59
N ALA A 7 9.11 -15.56 -5.87
CA ALA A 7 7.71 -15.80 -5.55
C ALA A 7 6.94 -15.67 -6.88
N HIS A 8 6.32 -16.75 -7.34
CA HIS A 8 5.48 -16.73 -8.54
C HIS A 8 4.25 -15.86 -8.24
N PHE A 9 4.37 -14.56 -8.51
CA PHE A 9 3.28 -13.59 -8.35
C PHE A 9 2.24 -13.88 -9.42
N ASN A 10 1.13 -14.51 -9.03
CA ASN A 10 0.01 -14.74 -9.93
C ASN A 10 -0.84 -13.45 -10.04
N ILE A 11 -0.28 -12.44 -10.70
CA ILE A 11 -1.01 -11.20 -11.01
C ILE A 11 -2.08 -11.51 -12.05
N SER A 12 -3.28 -10.94 -11.89
CA SER A 12 -4.33 -11.14 -12.88
C SER A 12 -3.94 -10.46 -14.21
N PRO A 13 -4.38 -10.98 -15.37
CA PRO A 13 -4.14 -10.33 -16.66
C PRO A 13 -4.64 -8.87 -16.71
N VAL A 14 -5.67 -8.53 -15.93
CA VAL A 14 -6.18 -7.16 -15.82
C VAL A 14 -5.18 -6.25 -15.11
N LEU A 15 -4.61 -6.71 -13.99
CA LEU A 15 -3.61 -5.96 -13.24
C LEU A 15 -2.31 -5.79 -14.05
N GLU A 16 -1.86 -6.87 -14.70
CA GLU A 16 -0.69 -6.84 -15.58
C GLU A 16 -0.84 -5.81 -16.71
N ASN A 17 -1.97 -5.84 -17.41
CA ASN A 17 -2.25 -4.88 -18.48
C ASN A 17 -2.29 -3.43 -17.97
N ARG A 18 -2.84 -3.21 -16.77
CA ARG A 18 -2.88 -1.88 -16.16
C ARG A 18 -1.49 -1.36 -15.81
N ILE A 19 -0.64 -2.21 -15.21
CA ILE A 19 0.75 -1.86 -14.89
C ILE A 19 1.50 -1.50 -16.17
N ARG A 20 1.40 -2.35 -17.19
CA ARG A 20 2.08 -2.12 -18.49
C ARG A 20 1.68 -0.79 -19.12
N LEU A 21 0.37 -0.47 -19.13
CA LEU A 21 -0.13 0.79 -19.68
C LEU A 21 0.45 2.00 -18.94
N VAL A 22 0.47 1.96 -17.60
CA VAL A 22 1.03 3.05 -16.80
C VAL A 22 2.51 3.22 -17.11
N LEU A 23 3.30 2.15 -17.09
CA LEU A 23 4.74 2.21 -17.35
C LEU A 23 5.05 2.75 -18.75
N GLN A 24 4.28 2.37 -19.77
CA GLN A 24 4.45 2.87 -21.14
C GLN A 24 4.22 4.38 -21.27
N ASN A 25 3.23 4.93 -20.55
CA ASN A 25 2.94 6.36 -20.57
C ASN A 25 4.11 7.21 -20.05
N TYR A 26 4.95 6.66 -19.15
CA TYR A 26 6.10 7.35 -18.57
C TYR A 26 7.42 7.08 -19.32
N ASN A 27 7.45 6.14 -20.27
CA ASN A 27 8.63 5.82 -21.08
C ASN A 27 8.61 6.43 -22.49
N SER A 28 7.61 7.27 -22.81
CA SER A 28 7.36 7.77 -24.18
C SER A 28 7.96 9.15 -24.48
N GLY A 29 8.82 9.71 -23.63
CA GLY A 29 9.49 10.99 -23.84
C GLY A 29 10.81 10.85 -24.59
N ASN A 30 10.97 11.56 -25.71
CA ASN A 30 12.20 11.65 -26.53
C ASN A 30 13.24 12.63 -25.95
N ASP A 31 13.12 12.99 -24.67
CA ASP A 31 13.97 13.99 -24.02
C ASP A 31 14.96 13.28 -23.10
N ASP A 32 16.24 13.66 -23.18
CA ASP A 32 17.43 13.10 -22.49
C ASP A 32 17.33 13.08 -20.94
N GLU A 33 16.17 13.37 -20.37
CA GLU A 33 15.94 13.53 -18.93
C GLU A 33 14.54 13.02 -18.47
N CYS A 34 13.93 12.08 -19.20
CA CYS A 34 12.65 11.50 -18.78
C CYS A 34 12.87 10.46 -17.66
N CYS A 35 12.38 10.75 -16.46
CA CYS A 35 12.35 9.79 -15.35
C CYS A 35 11.46 8.59 -15.71
N GLY A 36 12.08 7.43 -15.95
CA GLY A 36 11.34 6.18 -16.16
C GLY A 36 10.49 5.79 -14.95
N ALA A 37 9.56 4.85 -15.15
CA ALA A 37 8.69 4.36 -14.08
C ALA A 37 9.07 2.93 -13.63
N GLU A 38 8.98 2.69 -12.32
CA GLU A 38 9.13 1.37 -11.71
C GLU A 38 7.85 1.02 -10.93
N ALA A 39 7.39 -0.23 -11.03
CA ALA A 39 6.19 -0.71 -10.37
C ALA A 39 6.53 -1.81 -9.36
N PHE A 40 6.09 -1.64 -8.11
CA PHE A 40 6.19 -2.64 -7.06
C PHE A 40 4.83 -3.25 -6.78
N CYS A 41 4.70 -4.56 -6.94
CA CYS A 41 3.48 -5.30 -6.62
C CYS A 41 3.74 -6.22 -5.44
N ARG A 42 2.85 -6.20 -4.45
CA ARG A 42 2.90 -7.12 -3.30
C ARG A 42 1.50 -7.64 -2.99
N THR A 43 1.44 -8.92 -2.65
CA THR A 43 0.21 -9.52 -2.15
C THR A 43 0.03 -9.09 -0.71
N ILE A 44 -1.16 -8.61 -0.40
CA ILE A 44 -1.55 -8.20 0.94
C ILE A 44 -2.66 -9.12 1.46
N ILE A 45 -2.75 -9.25 2.77
CA ILE A 45 -3.94 -9.83 3.41
C ILE A 45 -4.97 -8.71 3.52
N PRO A 46 -6.16 -8.84 2.91
CA PRO A 46 -7.18 -7.80 2.99
C PRO A 46 -7.74 -7.74 4.41
N ILE A 47 -7.88 -6.52 4.92
CA ILE A 47 -8.49 -6.25 6.22
C ILE A 47 -9.76 -5.42 5.95
N ALA A 48 -10.89 -5.87 6.48
CA ALA A 48 -12.14 -5.11 6.40
C ALA A 48 -12.08 -3.94 7.40
N GLN A 49 -12.48 -2.76 6.96
CA GLN A 49 -12.64 -1.61 7.85
C GLN A 49 -13.98 -1.66 8.58
N ASP A 50 -14.02 -1.09 9.78
CA ASP A 50 -15.27 -0.77 10.46
C ASP A 50 -15.43 0.75 10.59
N GLY A 51 -16.44 1.31 9.92
CA GLY A 51 -16.62 2.75 9.84
C GLY A 51 -15.49 3.48 9.08
N PRO A 52 -15.11 4.71 9.47
CA PRO A 52 -14.24 5.58 8.68
C PRO A 52 -12.74 5.27 8.82
N GLN A 53 -12.35 3.99 8.88
CA GLN A 53 -10.98 3.55 9.19
C GLN A 53 -10.10 3.28 7.94
N CYS A 54 -10.52 3.71 6.74
CA CYS A 54 -9.86 3.33 5.49
C CYS A 54 -8.34 3.61 5.47
N GLY A 55 -7.94 4.75 6.03
CA GLY A 55 -6.53 5.13 6.11
C GLY A 55 -5.73 4.29 7.11
N LEU A 56 -6.31 3.99 8.28
CA LEU A 56 -5.68 3.12 9.29
C LEU A 56 -5.52 1.69 8.78
N VAL A 57 -6.56 1.16 8.15
CA VAL A 57 -6.54 -0.16 7.49
C VAL A 57 -5.48 -0.21 6.40
N SER A 58 -5.39 0.83 5.56
CA SER A 58 -4.36 0.93 4.51
C SER A 58 -2.94 0.94 5.10
N ALA A 59 -2.72 1.71 6.16
CA ALA A 59 -1.43 1.76 6.85
C ALA A 59 -1.04 0.41 7.45
N LEU A 60 -1.99 -0.30 8.06
CA LEU A 60 -1.74 -1.62 8.64
C LEU A 60 -1.44 -2.68 7.56
N MET A 61 -2.23 -2.72 6.48
CA MET A 61 -1.97 -3.63 5.35
C MET A 61 -0.59 -3.39 4.73
N ALA A 62 -0.18 -2.13 4.58
CA ALA A 62 1.16 -1.78 4.10
C ALA A 62 2.25 -2.21 5.09
N ALA A 63 2.06 -1.95 6.39
CA ALA A 63 3.00 -2.33 7.44
C ALA A 63 3.22 -3.85 7.51
N ASN A 64 2.15 -4.65 7.43
CA ASN A 64 2.25 -6.12 7.44
C ASN A 64 3.03 -6.65 6.23
N THR A 65 2.98 -5.92 5.12
CA THR A 65 3.69 -6.25 3.87
C THR A 65 5.18 -5.89 3.89
N ILE A 66 5.57 -4.87 4.67
CA ILE A 66 6.94 -4.37 4.76
C ILE A 66 7.68 -4.98 5.95
N LEU A 67 7.03 -5.02 7.11
CA LEU A 67 7.63 -5.40 8.38
C LEU A 67 7.48 -6.89 8.71
N MET A 68 6.73 -7.65 7.89
CA MET A 68 6.37 -9.05 8.15
C MET A 68 5.74 -9.28 9.53
N SER A 69 5.17 -8.21 10.11
CA SER A 69 4.38 -8.24 11.33
C SER A 69 3.02 -8.88 11.03
N LYS A 70 2.56 -9.77 11.91
CA LYS A 70 1.20 -10.34 11.88
C LYS A 70 0.26 -9.61 12.85
N GLU A 71 0.51 -8.33 13.14
CA GLU A 71 -0.46 -7.55 13.91
C GLU A 71 -1.63 -7.21 12.98
N ASP A 72 -2.79 -7.82 13.25
CA ASP A 72 -4.01 -7.67 12.44
C ASP A 72 -5.07 -6.82 13.14
N ASN A 73 -4.71 -6.14 14.25
CA ASN A 73 -5.68 -5.50 15.12
C ASN A 73 -5.81 -3.99 14.83
N VAL A 74 -6.79 -3.65 13.99
CA VAL A 74 -7.14 -2.26 13.64
C VAL A 74 -7.61 -1.46 14.86
N ASP A 75 -8.31 -2.09 15.82
CA ASP A 75 -8.79 -1.40 17.03
C ASP A 75 -7.64 -0.89 17.88
N ARG A 76 -6.58 -1.70 18.03
CA ARG A 76 -5.37 -1.28 18.75
C ARG A 76 -4.68 -0.10 18.07
N LEU A 77 -4.63 -0.12 16.74
CA LEU A 77 -4.08 0.98 15.95
C LEU A 77 -4.94 2.25 16.09
N LEU A 78 -6.27 2.11 16.07
CA LEU A 78 -7.22 3.21 16.27
C LEU A 78 -7.04 3.84 17.66
N GLU A 79 -6.98 3.03 18.71
CA GLU A 79 -6.78 3.53 20.07
C GLU A 79 -5.44 4.25 20.25
N LEU A 80 -4.37 3.72 19.63
CA LEU A 80 -3.09 4.40 19.60
C LEU A 80 -3.17 5.72 18.82
N ALA A 81 -3.83 5.73 17.67
CA ALA A 81 -3.98 6.90 16.83
C ALA A 81 -4.80 8.01 17.52
N LYS A 82 -5.88 7.65 18.23
CA LYS A 82 -6.64 8.58 19.08
C LYS A 82 -5.77 9.17 20.18
N LYS A 83 -5.03 8.32 20.91
CA LYS A 83 -4.13 8.78 21.99
C LYS A 83 -3.04 9.74 21.49
N LYS A 84 -2.64 9.60 20.22
CA LYS A 84 -1.63 10.45 19.57
C LYS A 84 -2.21 11.68 18.88
N GLY A 85 -3.54 11.87 18.88
CA GLY A 85 -4.17 12.99 18.20
C GLY A 85 -4.13 12.88 16.67
N TYR A 86 -3.98 11.67 16.11
CA TYR A 86 -4.02 11.48 14.65
C TYR A 86 -5.42 11.29 14.10
N THR A 87 -6.38 10.92 14.94
CA THR A 87 -7.78 10.69 14.57
C THR A 87 -8.71 10.85 15.76
N ASN A 88 -9.98 11.13 15.51
CA ASN A 88 -11.05 11.12 16.51
C ASN A 88 -11.88 9.83 16.43
N TYR A 89 -12.36 9.47 15.22
CA TYR A 89 -13.30 8.36 15.00
C TYR A 89 -12.81 7.30 14.00
N GLY A 90 -11.60 7.47 13.46
CA GLY A 90 -11.04 6.60 12.42
C GLY A 90 -10.57 7.37 11.19
N GLU A 91 -11.17 8.53 10.88
CA GLU A 91 -10.68 9.39 9.79
C GLU A 91 -9.25 9.84 10.10
N MET A 92 -8.34 9.65 9.15
CA MET A 92 -6.97 10.16 9.32
C MET A 92 -6.97 11.68 9.36
N PHE A 93 -6.09 12.25 10.19
CA PHE A 93 -5.86 13.69 10.34
C PHE A 93 -7.09 14.48 10.83
N SER A 94 -8.06 13.80 11.43
CA SER A 94 -9.18 14.47 12.10
C SER A 94 -8.86 14.82 13.56
N GLY A 95 -7.74 14.33 14.08
CA GLY A 95 -7.34 14.56 15.46
C GLY A 95 -6.92 16.01 15.73
N ILE A 96 -6.82 16.32 17.01
CA ILE A 96 -6.73 17.67 17.60
C ILE A 96 -5.32 18.26 17.45
#